data_AF-A0A7V3E8D2-F1
#
_entry.id   AF-A0A7V3E8D2-F1
#
_cell.length_a   1.000
_cell.length_b   1.000
_cell.length_c   1.000
_cell.angle_alpha   90.00
_cell.angle_beta   90.00
_cell.angle_gamma   90.00
#
_symmetry.space_group_name_H-M   'P 1'
#
loop_
_entity.id
_entity.type
_entity.pdbx_description
1 polymer ?
#
loop_
_entity_poly.entity_id
_entity_poly.type
_entity_poly.pdbx_seq_one_letter_code
_entity_poly.pdbx_strand_id
1 'polypeptide(L)'
;MGQQQLLLIVLGVIIVGIAVVVGINLFNANAEESAKDTMISEGTNLGALAQQYYKKPTAMGGGGNSFAGFEATGRVPANLLNTPTGTWSIGSGSSTSITITGTPKETGYNWTVETTVTPTNISSTVVQN
;
A
#
# COMPACT_ATOMS: atom_id res chain seq x y z
N MET A 1 -46.15 -8.55 34.23
CA MET A 1 -44.74 -8.15 34.47
C MET A 1 -43.74 -8.98 33.67
N GLY A 2 -43.85 -10.32 33.64
CA GLY A 2 -42.93 -11.17 32.84
C GLY A 2 -42.89 -10.89 31.34
N GLN A 3 -44.03 -10.58 30.70
CA GLN A 3 -44.07 -10.30 29.25
C GLN A 3 -43.32 -9.02 28.84
N GLN A 4 -43.39 -7.95 29.63
CA GLN A 4 -42.66 -6.70 29.34
C GLN A 4 -41.15 -6.86 29.58
N GLN A 5 -40.75 -7.59 30.62
CA GLN A 5 -39.33 -7.87 30.86
C GLN A 5 -38.72 -8.75 29.76
N LEU A 6 -39.46 -9.74 29.27
CA LEU A 6 -39.03 -10.56 28.14
C LEU A 6 -38.84 -9.73 26.86
N LEU A 7 -39.73 -8.77 26.59
CA LEU A 7 -39.59 -7.88 25.43
C LEU A 7 -38.35 -6.97 25.52
N LEU A 8 -38.03 -6.46 26.72
CA LEU A 8 -36.85 -5.62 26.91
C LEU A 8 -35.55 -6.40 26.74
N ILE A 9 -35.50 -7.67 27.16
CA ILE A 9 -34.34 -8.53 26.95
C ILE A 9 -34.14 -8.80 25.45
N VAL A 10 -35.21 -9.13 24.73
CA VAL A 10 -35.15 -9.38 23.28
C VAL A 10 -34.63 -8.15 22.54
N LEU A 11 -35.14 -6.97 22.89
CA LEU A 11 -34.69 -5.71 22.28
C LEU A 11 -33.20 -5.43 22.56
N GLY A 12 -32.72 -5.72 23.78
CA GLY A 12 -31.30 -5.59 24.11
C GLY A 12 -30.40 -6.51 23.28
N VAL A 13 -30.80 -7.78 23.09
CA VAL A 13 -30.02 -8.73 22.29
C VAL A 13 -29.96 -8.33 20.81
N ILE A 14 -31.05 -7.77 20.26
CA ILE A 14 -31.07 -7.27 18.88
C ILE A 14 -30.04 -6.15 18.68
N ILE A 15 -29.98 -5.19 19.62
CA ILE A 15 -29.05 -4.06 19.55
C ILE A 15 -27.59 -4.56 19.63
N VAL A 16 -27.29 -5.46 20.57
CA VAL A 16 -25.94 -6.03 20.71
C VAL A 16 -25.56 -6.82 19.45
N GLY A 17 -26.49 -7.58 18.87
CA GLY A 17 -26.25 -8.33 17.64
C GLY A 17 -25.82 -7.43 16.47
N ILE A 18 -26.51 -6.31 16.25
CA ILE A 18 -26.15 -5.35 15.20
C ILE A 18 -24.80 -4.68 15.50
N ALA A 19 -24.56 -4.29 16.75
CA ALA A 19 -23.32 -3.64 17.15
C ALA A 19 -22.09 -4.51 16.89
N VAL A 20 -22.17 -5.83 17.09
CA VAL A 20 -21.08 -6.76 16.80
C VAL A 20 -20.77 -6.82 15.31
N VAL A 21 -21.78 -6.94 14.45
CA VAL A 21 -21.56 -7.01 12.99
C VAL A 21 -20.96 -5.71 12.45
N VAL A 22 -21.49 -4.57 12.89
CA VAL A 22 -20.94 -3.25 12.51
C VAL A 22 -19.51 -3.09 13.02
N GLY A 23 -19.23 -3.51 14.26
CA GLY A 23 -17.90 -3.47 14.85
C GLY A 23 -16.87 -4.28 14.06
N ILE A 24 -17.24 -5.49 13.61
CA ILE A 24 -16.38 -6.34 12.78
C ILE A 24 -16.10 -5.69 11.42
N ASN A 25 -17.14 -5.15 10.77
CA ASN A 25 -16.97 -4.48 9.47
C ASN A 25 -16.05 -3.25 9.59
N LEU A 26 -16.22 -2.45 10.65
CA LEU A 26 -15.38 -1.29 10.90
C LEU A 26 -13.92 -1.71 11.18
N PHE A 27 -13.72 -2.78 11.96
CA PHE A 27 -12.38 -3.31 12.23
C PHE A 27 -11.67 -3.73 10.94
N ASN A 28 -12.36 -4.46 10.05
CA ASN A 28 -11.80 -4.87 8.76
C ASN A 28 -11.49 -3.68 7.85
N ALA A 29 -12.37 -2.68 7.80
CA ALA A 29 -12.13 -1.46 7.02
C ALA A 29 -10.91 -0.67 7.53
N ASN A 30 -10.74 -0.57 8.86
CA ASN A 30 -9.57 0.08 9.46
C ASN A 30 -8.28 -0.70 9.20
N ALA A 31 -8.33 -2.04 9.24
CA ALA A 31 -7.18 -2.88 8.89
C ALA A 31 -6.75 -2.67 7.43
N GLU A 32 -7.71 -2.60 6.51
CA GLU A 32 -7.46 -2.33 5.10
C GLU A 32 -6.88 -0.93 4.87
N GLU A 33 -7.42 0.10 5.53
CA GLU A 33 -6.91 1.47 5.45
C GLU A 33 -5.49 1.59 6.01
N SER A 34 -5.21 0.95 7.14
CA SER A 34 -3.86 0.90 7.70
C SER A 34 -2.85 0.20 6.78
N ALA A 35 -3.29 -0.85 6.08
CA ALA A 35 -2.47 -1.52 5.07
C ALA A 35 -2.19 -0.60 3.87
N LYS A 36 -3.18 0.16 3.38
CA LYS A 36 -3.00 1.16 2.31
C LYS A 36 -1.98 2.21 2.71
N ASP A 37 -2.10 2.80 3.89
CA ASP A 37 -1.19 3.84 4.37
C ASP A 37 0.25 3.32 4.50
N THR A 38 0.40 2.11 5.03
CA THR A 38 1.72 1.46 5.15
C THR A 38 2.33 1.24 3.77
N MET A 39 1.54 0.74 2.81
CA MET A 39 2.02 0.55 1.44
C MET A 39 2.33 1.88 0.73
N ILE A 40 1.55 2.94 0.95
CA ILE A 40 1.88 4.28 0.41
C ILE A 40 3.23 4.77 0.96
N SER A 41 3.48 4.56 2.25
CA SER A 41 4.76 4.90 2.87
C SER A 41 5.94 4.10 2.29
N GLU A 42 5.77 2.79 2.11
CA GLU A 42 6.75 1.91 1.47
C GLU A 42 7.02 2.32 0.00
N GLY A 43 5.96 2.58 -0.78
CA GLY A 43 6.08 3.05 -2.15
C GLY A 43 6.82 4.39 -2.24
N THR A 44 6.53 5.30 -1.30
CA THR A 44 7.25 6.59 -1.21
C THR A 44 8.74 6.38 -0.87
N ASN A 45 9.07 5.43 0.01
CA ASN A 45 10.45 5.08 0.32
C ASN A 45 11.18 4.53 -0.91
N LEU A 46 10.56 3.58 -1.62
CA LEU A 46 11.07 3.06 -2.89
C LEU A 46 11.23 4.16 -3.94
N GLY A 47 10.28 5.09 -4.00
CA GLY A 47 10.34 6.26 -4.87
C GLY A 47 11.49 7.19 -4.55
N ALA A 48 11.82 7.38 -3.27
CA ALA A 48 12.97 8.16 -2.85
C ALA A 48 14.29 7.51 -3.29
N LEU A 49 14.39 6.17 -3.22
CA LEU A 49 15.54 5.43 -3.76
C LEU A 49 15.66 5.60 -5.28
N ALA A 50 14.54 5.57 -6.00
CA ALA A 50 14.51 5.82 -7.44
C ALA A 50 14.97 7.25 -7.79
N GLN A 51 14.52 8.27 -7.05
CA GLN A 51 15.00 9.64 -7.24
C GLN A 51 16.48 9.81 -6.90
N GLN A 52 16.97 9.13 -5.85
CA GLN A 52 18.38 9.12 -5.52
C GLN A 52 19.20 8.51 -6.64
N TYR A 53 18.72 7.42 -7.25
CA TYR A 53 19.34 6.81 -8.42
C TYR A 53 19.41 7.79 -9.59
N TYR A 54 18.30 8.47 -9.92
CA TYR A 54 18.23 9.46 -11.00
C TYR A 54 19.27 10.59 -10.82
N LYS A 55 19.40 11.14 -9.60
CA LYS A 55 20.31 12.26 -9.32
C LYS A 55 21.78 11.86 -9.26
N LYS A 56 22.07 10.58 -8.98
CA LYS A 56 23.44 10.09 -8.85
C LYS A 56 24.10 9.95 -10.24
N PRO A 57 25.34 10.41 -10.44
CA PRO A 57 26.05 10.22 -11.71
C PRO A 57 26.28 8.74 -12.04
N THR A 58 26.32 8.41 -13.32
CA THR A 58 26.60 7.05 -13.83
C THR A 58 27.93 6.49 -13.32
N ALA A 59 28.95 7.34 -13.22
CA ALA A 59 30.28 6.98 -12.70
C ALA A 59 30.27 6.44 -11.25
N MET A 60 29.24 6.74 -10.48
CA MET A 60 29.06 6.21 -9.12
C MET A 60 27.97 5.13 -9.02
N GLY A 61 27.53 4.58 -10.15
CA GLY A 61 26.43 3.62 -10.19
C GLY A 61 25.05 4.25 -10.00
N GLY A 62 24.87 5.50 -10.44
CA GLY A 62 23.56 6.15 -10.57
C GLY A 62 23.00 6.08 -11.99
N GLY A 63 21.86 6.74 -12.21
CA GLY A 63 21.14 6.79 -13.48
C GLY A 63 21.51 7.99 -14.36
N GLY A 64 22.23 8.97 -13.82
CA GLY A 64 22.72 10.12 -14.59
C GLY A 64 21.61 10.87 -15.32
N ASN A 65 20.58 11.29 -14.58
CA ASN A 65 19.37 11.91 -15.10
C ASN A 65 18.47 10.95 -15.92
N SER A 66 18.51 9.66 -15.61
CA SER A 66 17.59 8.66 -16.14
C SER A 66 17.18 7.68 -15.04
N PHE A 67 15.97 7.14 -15.11
CA PHE A 67 15.54 6.02 -14.26
C PHE A 67 15.81 4.66 -14.92
N ALA A 68 16.27 4.64 -16.19
CA ALA A 68 16.57 3.40 -16.89
C ALA A 68 17.61 2.57 -16.13
N GLY A 69 17.32 1.27 -15.93
CA GLY A 69 18.21 0.37 -15.21
C GLY A 69 18.07 0.43 -13.69
N PHE A 70 17.10 1.18 -13.14
CA PHE A 70 16.76 1.11 -11.72
C PHE A 70 16.12 -0.23 -11.36
N GLU A 71 15.36 -0.81 -12.28
CA GLU A 71 14.75 -2.15 -12.14
C GLU A 71 15.79 -3.28 -12.08
N ALA A 72 17.05 -2.99 -12.40
CA ALA A 72 18.12 -3.97 -12.39
C ALA A 72 18.31 -4.59 -10.99
N THR A 73 18.43 -5.91 -10.97
CA THR A 73 18.58 -6.72 -9.75
C THR A 73 19.74 -6.21 -8.89
N GLY A 74 19.48 -6.02 -7.59
CA GLY A 74 20.50 -5.61 -6.60
C GLY A 74 20.55 -4.13 -6.28
N ARG A 75 19.77 -3.27 -6.97
CA ARG A 75 19.65 -1.84 -6.60
C ARG A 75 18.67 -1.59 -5.47
N VAL A 76 17.62 -2.38 -5.41
CA VAL A 76 16.62 -2.35 -4.34
C VAL A 76 16.79 -3.59 -3.47
N PRO A 77 16.97 -3.43 -2.14
CA PRO A 77 17.04 -4.55 -1.22
C PRO A 77 15.81 -5.46 -1.32
N ALA A 78 16.00 -6.78 -1.30
CA ALA A 78 14.91 -7.75 -1.42
C ALA A 78 13.84 -7.61 -0.32
N ASN A 79 14.22 -7.12 0.86
CA ASN A 79 13.31 -6.85 1.98
C ASN A 79 12.32 -5.71 1.69
N LEU A 80 12.67 -4.79 0.79
CA LEU A 80 11.77 -3.73 0.32
C LEU A 80 10.89 -4.18 -0.85
N LEU A 81 11.27 -5.28 -1.53
CA LEU A 81 10.47 -5.92 -2.58
C LEU A 81 9.44 -6.90 -2.01
N ASN A 82 9.72 -7.47 -0.84
CA ASN A 82 8.82 -8.38 -0.13
C ASN A 82 8.64 -7.89 1.30
N THR A 83 7.63 -7.06 1.51
CA THR A 83 7.24 -6.59 2.84
C THR A 83 6.15 -7.50 3.41
N PRO A 84 5.90 -7.46 4.73
CA PRO A 84 4.79 -8.20 5.33
C PRO A 84 3.41 -7.81 4.77
N THR A 85 3.29 -6.55 4.36
CA THR A 85 2.11 -5.88 3.79
C THR A 85 1.89 -6.24 2.32
N GLY A 86 2.96 -6.34 1.51
CA GLY A 86 2.82 -6.61 0.09
C GLY A 86 4.10 -6.98 -0.64
N THR A 87 3.95 -7.27 -1.93
CA THR A 87 5.07 -7.46 -2.85
C THR A 87 5.16 -6.27 -3.79
N TRP A 88 6.38 -5.78 -3.99
CA TRP A 88 6.65 -4.63 -4.85
C TRP A 88 7.34 -5.09 -6.14
N SER A 89 6.83 -4.60 -7.25
CA SER A 89 7.38 -4.78 -8.59
C SER A 89 7.84 -3.43 -9.13
N ILE A 90 9.07 -3.37 -9.61
CA ILE A 90 9.65 -2.16 -10.20
C ILE A 90 9.44 -2.26 -11.71
N GLY A 91 8.68 -1.33 -12.28
CA GLY A 91 8.52 -1.21 -13.72
C GLY A 91 9.80 -0.73 -14.40
N SER A 92 9.88 -0.89 -15.72
CA SER A 92 11.00 -0.38 -16.51
C SER A 92 11.08 1.14 -16.43
N GLY A 93 12.20 1.67 -15.93
CA GLY A 93 12.41 3.12 -15.86
C GLY A 93 12.66 3.74 -17.22
N SER A 94 12.10 4.93 -17.44
CA SER A 94 12.39 5.80 -18.58
C SER A 94 13.37 6.92 -18.19
N SER A 95 13.70 7.81 -19.12
CA SER A 95 14.49 9.02 -18.80
C SER A 95 13.72 10.00 -17.91
N THR A 96 12.39 9.95 -17.88
CA THR A 96 11.55 10.97 -17.22
C THR A 96 10.67 10.43 -16.10
N SER A 97 10.49 9.12 -16.01
CA SER A 97 9.66 8.52 -14.97
C SER A 97 9.94 7.03 -14.77
N ILE A 98 9.55 6.52 -13.61
CA ILE A 98 9.46 5.09 -13.32
C ILE A 98 8.22 4.82 -12.48
N THR A 99 7.56 3.71 -12.75
CA THR A 99 6.38 3.25 -12.02
C THR A 99 6.77 2.06 -11.16
N ILE A 100 6.37 2.09 -9.90
CA ILE A 100 6.60 1.04 -8.92
C ILE A 100 5.22 0.57 -8.44
N THR A 101 4.93 -0.72 -8.55
CA THR A 101 3.60 -1.28 -8.25
C THR A 101 3.69 -2.21 -7.05
N GLY A 102 2.97 -1.90 -5.98
CA GLY A 102 2.81 -2.72 -4.79
C GLY A 102 1.50 -3.51 -4.84
N THR A 103 1.58 -4.83 -4.72
CA THR A 103 0.43 -5.73 -4.60
C THR A 103 0.30 -6.18 -3.13
N PRO A 104 -0.85 -5.96 -2.47
CA PRO A 104 -1.05 -6.41 -1.10
C PRO A 104 -1.00 -7.94 -1.02
N LYS A 105 -0.43 -8.47 0.06
CA LYS A 105 -0.30 -9.91 0.29
C LYS A 105 -1.54 -10.52 0.93
N GLU A 106 -2.35 -9.72 1.59
CA GLU A 106 -3.55 -10.16 2.29
C GLU A 106 -4.65 -10.55 1.29
N THR A 107 -5.16 -11.78 1.44
CA THR A 107 -6.23 -12.31 0.61
C THR A 107 -7.54 -11.59 0.92
N GLY A 108 -8.04 -10.79 -0.03
CA GLY A 108 -9.29 -10.03 0.11
C GLY A 108 -9.18 -8.57 -0.32
N TYR A 109 -7.96 -8.05 -0.45
CA TYR A 109 -7.73 -6.69 -0.97
C TYR A 109 -7.66 -6.70 -2.50
N ASN A 110 -8.59 -5.97 -3.13
CA ASN A 110 -8.68 -5.82 -4.59
C ASN A 110 -8.11 -4.47 -5.04
N TRP A 111 -7.06 -3.99 -4.39
CA TRP A 111 -6.40 -2.74 -4.74
C TRP A 111 -4.89 -2.95 -4.82
N THR A 112 -4.22 -2.09 -5.58
CA THR A 112 -2.76 -2.04 -5.69
C THR A 112 -2.29 -0.62 -5.44
N VAL A 113 -1.06 -0.45 -5.00
CA VAL A 113 -0.44 0.88 -4.85
C VAL A 113 0.47 1.11 -6.04
N GLU A 114 0.18 2.13 -6.82
CA GLU A 114 1.03 2.56 -7.92
C GLU A 114 1.77 3.83 -7.50
N THR A 115 3.09 3.73 -7.37
CA THR A 115 3.97 4.86 -7.11
C THR A 115 4.67 5.27 -8.41
N THR A 116 4.27 6.42 -8.95
CA THR A 116 4.93 7.06 -10.08
C THR A 116 5.96 8.06 -9.56
N VAL A 117 7.20 7.87 -9.99
CA VAL A 117 8.33 8.73 -9.63
C VAL A 117 8.76 9.51 -10.85
N THR A 118 8.88 10.82 -10.69
CA THR A 118 9.47 11.74 -11.67
C THR A 118 10.71 12.42 -11.04
N PRO A 119 11.53 13.16 -11.81
CA PRO A 119 12.75 13.80 -11.30
C PRO A 119 12.52 14.76 -10.14
N THR A 120 11.30 15.31 -10.05
CA THR A 120 10.91 16.36 -9.11
C THR A 120 9.79 15.94 -8.16
N ASN A 121 9.06 14.86 -8.44
CA ASN A 121 7.91 14.45 -7.65
C ASN A 121 7.84 12.94 -7.43
N ILE A 122 7.21 12.53 -6.33
CA ILE A 122 6.83 11.14 -6.05
C ILE A 122 5.33 11.17 -5.78
N SER A 123 4.57 10.42 -6.57
CA SER A 123 3.11 10.33 -6.41
C SER A 123 2.74 8.87 -6.23
N SER A 124 2.13 8.55 -5.09
CA SER A 124 1.58 7.23 -4.80
C SER A 124 0.07 7.31 -4.86
N THR A 125 -0.54 6.45 -5.68
CA THR A 125 -1.99 6.36 -5.85
C THR A 125 -2.44 4.92 -5.60
N VAL A 126 -3.52 4.76 -4.85
CA VAL A 126 -4.17 3.45 -4.67
C VAL A 126 -5.12 3.23 -5.84
N VAL A 127 -4.90 2.18 -6.62
CA VAL A 127 -5.71 1.79 -7.78
C VAL A 127 -6.54 0.57 -7.39
N GLN A 128 -7.86 0.66 -7.51
CA GLN A 128 -8.75 -0.50 -7.40
C GLN A 128 -8.68 -1.34 -8.68
N ASN A 129 -8.53 -2.65 -8.53
CA ASN A 129 -8.64 -3.62 -9.63
C ASN A 129 -10.10 -3.94 -9.95
#